data_AF-X0VU00-F1
#
_entry.id   AF-X0VU00-F1
#
_cell.length_a   1.000
_cell.length_b   1.000
_cell.length_c   1.000
_cell.angle_alpha   90.00
_cell.angle_beta   90.00
_cell.angle_gamma   90.00
#
_symmetry.space_group_name_H-M   'P 1'
#
loop_
_entity.id
_entity.type
_entity.pdbx_description
1 polymer ?
#
loop_
_entity_poly.entity_id
_entity_poly.type
_entity_poly.pdbx_seq_one_letter_code
_entity_poly.pdbx_strand_id
1 'polypeptide(L)'
;MTSSWAASDRVGVLRRYRDYLPLTDATPLVCMGEGETPLVRSQRLEARLGCGPLYFKLESCNPTGSFKDRGMVVAVAKAIEEGRKAVLCASTGNTSAAAAAYAAHCG
;
A
#
# COMPACT_ATOMS: atom_id res chain seq x y z
N MET A 1 -26.36 7.05 3.76
CA MET A 1 -25.22 6.12 3.90
C MET A 1 -24.14 6.53 2.92
N THR A 2 -23.29 7.48 3.29
CA THR A 2 -22.19 7.95 2.43
C THR A 2 -21.08 6.90 2.46
N SER A 3 -20.89 6.20 1.36
CA SER A 3 -19.82 5.20 1.24
C SER A 3 -18.46 5.90 1.18
N SER A 4 -17.67 5.82 2.25
CA SER A 4 -16.32 6.40 2.32
C SER A 4 -15.33 5.54 1.52
N TRP A 5 -15.34 5.68 0.20
CA TRP A 5 -14.35 5.06 -0.69
C TRP A 5 -13.21 6.02 -1.07
N ALA A 6 -13.24 7.26 -0.60
CA ALA A 6 -12.15 8.20 -0.82
C ALA A 6 -10.88 7.66 -0.13
N ALA A 7 -9.80 7.49 -0.90
CA ALA A 7 -8.51 7.03 -0.39
C ALA A 7 -7.99 7.91 0.77
N SER A 8 -8.46 9.15 0.87
CA SER A 8 -8.09 10.16 1.88
C SER A 8 -8.44 9.82 3.33
N ASP A 9 -9.39 8.92 3.59
CA ASP A 9 -9.83 8.58 4.96
C ASP A 9 -9.17 7.32 5.52
N ARG A 10 -8.24 6.69 4.77
CA ARG A 10 -7.61 5.44 5.19
C ARG A 10 -6.43 5.70 6.14
N VAL A 11 -6.34 4.86 7.17
CA VAL A 11 -5.30 4.95 8.23
C VAL A 11 -3.87 4.78 7.69
N GLY A 12 -3.69 4.07 6.56
CA GLY A 12 -2.37 3.78 5.99
C GLY A 12 -1.66 2.62 6.67
N VAL A 13 -0.67 2.03 5.99
CA VAL A 13 0.05 0.84 6.47
C VAL A 13 0.88 1.14 7.72
N LEU A 14 1.58 2.28 7.74
CA LEU A 14 2.50 2.62 8.85
C LEU A 14 1.79 2.78 10.19
N ARG A 15 0.62 3.42 10.19
CA ARG A 15 -0.18 3.60 11.42
C ARG A 15 -0.87 2.31 11.83
N ARG A 16 -1.51 1.62 10.86
CA ARG A 16 -2.31 0.41 11.11
C ARG A 16 -1.48 -0.74 11.70
N TYR A 17 -0.23 -0.88 11.25
CA TYR A 17 0.65 -1.99 11.60
C TYR A 17 1.93 -1.55 12.31
N ARG A 18 1.91 -0.39 13.01
CA ARG A 18 3.08 0.18 13.69
C ARG A 18 3.85 -0.85 14.51
N ASP A 19 3.14 -1.64 15.31
CA ASP A 19 3.72 -2.60 16.25
C ASP A 19 4.43 -3.79 15.56
N TYR A 20 4.22 -3.98 14.26
CA TYR A 20 4.82 -5.05 13.46
C TYR A 20 5.88 -4.56 12.48
N LEU A 21 6.13 -3.25 12.44
CA LEU A 21 7.04 -2.62 11.49
C LEU A 21 8.24 -2.01 12.24
N PRO A 22 9.42 -1.90 11.59
CA PRO A 22 10.63 -1.34 12.21
C PRO A 22 10.59 0.20 12.28
N LEU A 23 9.53 0.75 12.87
CA LEU A 23 9.31 2.19 13.01
C LEU A 23 9.83 2.67 14.37
N THR A 24 10.45 3.84 14.37
CA THR A 24 10.86 4.56 15.57
C THR A 24 9.98 5.80 15.74
N ASP A 25 10.22 6.59 16.78
CA ASP A 25 9.57 7.90 16.94
C ASP A 25 10.08 8.94 15.93
N ALA A 26 11.24 8.68 15.31
CA ALA A 26 11.78 9.51 14.23
C ALA A 26 11.22 9.12 12.85
N THR A 27 10.58 7.95 12.70
CA THR A 27 10.03 7.52 11.40
C THR A 27 8.81 8.38 11.02
N PRO A 28 8.84 9.10 9.89
CA PRO A 28 7.69 9.88 9.44
C PRO A 28 6.54 8.95 9.06
N LEU A 29 5.33 9.27 9.54
CA LEU A 29 4.11 8.51 9.26
C LEU A 29 3.47 8.96 7.94
N VAL A 30 4.17 8.72 6.83
CA VAL A 30 3.71 8.92 5.45
C VAL A 30 2.48 8.06 5.15
N CYS A 31 1.53 8.58 4.39
CA CYS A 31 0.34 7.85 3.97
C CYS A 31 -0.23 8.44 2.67
N MET A 32 -0.50 7.59 1.68
CA MET A 32 -1.26 7.96 0.48
C MET A 32 -2.62 7.25 0.42
N GLY A 33 -3.03 6.60 1.51
CA GLY A 33 -4.24 5.78 1.59
C GLY A 33 -4.02 4.32 1.17
N GLU A 34 -2.78 3.83 1.21
CA GLU A 34 -2.42 2.45 0.93
C GLU A 34 -2.87 1.49 2.03
N GLY A 35 -3.05 0.22 1.66
CA GLY A 35 -3.63 -0.78 2.55
C GLY A 35 -5.16 -0.76 2.56
N GLU A 36 -5.74 -1.52 3.50
CA GLU A 36 -7.20 -1.69 3.65
C GLU A 36 -7.95 -1.96 2.32
N THR A 37 -7.29 -2.67 1.40
CA THR A 37 -7.86 -3.02 0.08
C THR A 37 -8.99 -4.03 0.21
N PRO A 38 -9.97 -4.03 -0.70
CA PRO A 38 -11.11 -4.95 -0.63
C PRO A 38 -10.71 -6.42 -0.63
N LEU A 39 -11.43 -7.23 0.16
CA LEU A 39 -11.42 -8.69 0.11
C LEU A 39 -12.78 -9.17 -0.42
N VAL A 40 -12.83 -9.56 -1.69
CA VAL A 40 -14.08 -9.79 -2.41
C VAL A 40 -14.28 -11.27 -2.69
N ARG A 41 -15.39 -11.83 -2.21
CA ARG A 41 -15.76 -13.24 -2.43
C ARG A 41 -16.25 -13.48 -3.86
N SER A 42 -15.86 -14.58 -4.50
CA SER A 42 -16.24 -14.91 -5.88
C SER A 42 -17.15 -16.14 -5.98
N GLN A 43 -18.44 -15.96 -5.70
CA GLN A 43 -19.43 -17.04 -5.75
C GLN A 43 -19.45 -17.82 -7.08
N ARG A 44 -19.21 -17.14 -8.21
CA ARG A 44 -19.18 -17.78 -9.54
C ARG A 44 -18.00 -18.72 -9.72
N LEU A 45 -16.80 -18.30 -9.30
CA LEU A 45 -15.60 -19.11 -9.44
C LEU A 45 -15.53 -20.22 -8.40
N GLU A 46 -16.02 -19.98 -7.18
CA GLU A 46 -16.21 -21.01 -6.16
C GLU A 46 -17.02 -22.19 -6.71
N ALA A 47 -18.19 -21.90 -7.31
CA ALA A 47 -19.06 -22.92 -7.89
C ALA A 47 -18.42 -23.63 -9.09
N ARG A 48 -17.74 -22.88 -9.97
CA ARG A 48 -17.12 -23.43 -11.18
C ARG A 48 -15.90 -24.31 -10.88
N LEU A 49 -15.12 -24.00 -9.85
CA LEU A 49 -13.89 -24.70 -9.51
C LEU A 49 -14.09 -25.79 -8.43
N GLY A 50 -15.22 -25.78 -7.72
CA GLY A 50 -15.50 -26.75 -6.66
C GLY A 50 -14.56 -26.65 -5.46
N CYS A 51 -13.91 -25.50 -5.25
CA CYS A 51 -12.82 -25.32 -4.28
C CYS A 51 -13.26 -24.73 -2.93
N GLY A 52 -14.56 -24.60 -2.68
CA GLY A 52 -15.09 -23.93 -1.50
C GLY A 52 -14.97 -22.40 -1.61
N PRO A 53 -15.07 -21.64 -0.49
CA PRO A 53 -14.99 -20.19 -0.51
C PRO A 53 -13.68 -19.64 -1.11
N LEU A 54 -13.79 -18.71 -2.06
CA LEU A 54 -12.69 -18.12 -2.83
C LEU A 54 -12.81 -16.60 -2.80
N TYR A 55 -11.72 -15.95 -2.43
CA TYR A 55 -11.67 -14.50 -2.25
C TYR A 55 -10.54 -13.88 -3.05
N PHE A 56 -10.79 -12.68 -3.55
CA PHE A 56 -9.80 -11.83 -4.20
C PHE A 56 -9.41 -10.68 -3.28
N LYS A 57 -8.12 -10.57 -2.98
CA LYS A 57 -7.53 -9.40 -2.34
C LYS A 57 -7.16 -8.39 -3.42
N LEU A 58 -7.96 -7.33 -3.56
CA LEU A 58 -7.85 -6.40 -4.69
C LEU A 58 -6.76 -5.34 -4.46
N GLU A 59 -5.50 -5.76 -4.58
CA GLU A 59 -4.32 -4.91 -4.38
C GLU A 59 -4.14 -3.81 -5.43
N SER A 60 -4.86 -3.88 -6.55
CA SER A 60 -4.92 -2.80 -7.52
C SER A 60 -5.68 -1.57 -7.03
N CYS A 61 -6.37 -1.65 -5.88
CA CYS A 61 -7.04 -0.51 -5.24
C CYS A 61 -6.12 0.30 -4.30
N ASN A 62 -4.81 0.02 -4.29
CA ASN A 62 -3.82 0.90 -3.68
C ASN A 62 -3.55 2.13 -4.58
N PRO A 63 -2.98 3.23 -4.03
CA PRO A 63 -2.84 4.51 -4.73
C PRO A 63 -2.20 4.47 -6.12
N THR A 64 -1.18 3.63 -6.33
CA THR A 64 -0.48 3.50 -7.62
C THR A 64 -0.94 2.29 -8.44
N GLY A 65 -2.00 1.61 -7.99
CA GLY A 65 -2.57 0.48 -8.70
C GLY A 65 -1.89 -0.86 -8.42
N SER A 66 -1.07 -0.97 -7.37
CA SER A 66 -0.42 -2.25 -7.02
C SER A 66 -0.10 -2.42 -5.54
N PHE A 67 0.16 -3.67 -5.14
CA PHE A 67 0.62 -3.98 -3.78
C PHE A 67 1.98 -3.37 -3.41
N LYS A 68 2.75 -2.86 -4.40
CA LYS A 68 4.08 -2.28 -4.17
C LYS A 68 4.03 -1.07 -3.23
N ASP A 69 2.89 -0.38 -3.19
CA ASP A 69 2.65 0.75 -2.29
C ASP A 69 2.84 0.38 -0.82
N ARG A 70 2.44 -0.84 -0.42
CA ARG A 70 2.56 -1.32 0.97
C ARG A 70 4.00 -1.36 1.46
N GLY A 71 4.91 -1.81 0.58
CA GLY A 71 6.33 -1.86 0.89
C GLY A 71 7.00 -0.51 0.68
N MET A 72 6.59 0.22 -0.35
CA MET A 72 7.20 1.48 -0.73
C MET A 72 7.01 2.56 0.33
N VAL A 73 5.82 2.64 0.96
CA VAL A 73 5.60 3.59 2.06
C VAL A 73 6.56 3.36 3.23
N VAL A 74 6.85 2.10 3.56
CA VAL A 74 7.82 1.75 4.62
C VAL A 74 9.24 2.11 4.17
N ALA A 75 9.62 1.73 2.95
CA ALA A 75 10.96 2.00 2.42
C ALA A 75 11.27 3.50 2.35
N VAL A 76 10.35 4.31 1.84
CA VAL A 76 10.50 5.76 1.75
C VAL A 76 10.51 6.41 3.13
N ALA A 77 9.64 5.99 4.05
CA ALA A 77 9.65 6.52 5.42
C ALA A 77 10.99 6.25 6.13
N LYS A 78 11.55 5.04 5.98
CA LYS A 78 12.88 4.72 6.54
C LYS A 78 14.00 5.47 5.84
N ALA A 79 13.94 5.66 4.53
CA ALA A 79 14.92 6.46 3.80
C ALA A 79 14.94 7.92 4.30
N ILE A 80 13.77 8.51 4.56
CA ILE A 80 13.66 9.86 5.12
C ILE A 80 14.23 9.91 6.55
N GLU A 81 13.89 8.93 7.39
CA GLU A 81 14.45 8.82 8.75
C GLU A 81 15.99 8.74 8.75
N GLU A 82 16.57 8.03 7.77
CA GLU A 82 18.03 7.94 7.57
C GLU A 82 18.66 9.19 6.92
N GLY A 83 17.87 10.23 6.63
CA GLY A 83 18.35 11.46 6.00
C GLY A 83 18.73 11.31 4.52
N ARG A 84 18.17 10.31 3.82
CA ARG A 84 18.36 10.13 2.36
C ARG A 84 17.57 11.20 1.61
N LYS A 85 18.14 11.67 0.50
CA LYS A 85 17.56 12.73 -0.34
C LYS A 85 16.97 12.23 -1.66
N ALA A 86 17.13 10.95 -1.96
CA ALA A 86 16.66 10.35 -3.20
C ALA A 86 16.46 8.85 -3.02
N VAL A 87 15.55 8.30 -3.82
CA VAL A 87 15.36 6.86 -4.02
C VAL A 87 15.67 6.51 -5.47
N LEU A 88 16.20 5.31 -5.68
CA LEU A 88 16.51 4.78 -7.00
C LEU A 88 16.04 3.33 -7.08
N CYS A 89 15.49 2.96 -8.23
CA CYS A 89 15.14 1.57 -8.51
C CYS A 89 15.43 1.22 -9.97
N ALA A 90 15.98 0.03 -10.20
CA ALA A 90 16.07 -0.56 -11.54
C ALA A 90 14.84 -1.42 -11.79
N SER A 91 13.75 -0.78 -12.25
CA SER A 91 12.47 -1.44 -12.54
C SER A 91 11.74 -0.69 -13.65
N THR A 92 11.09 -1.43 -14.54
CA THR A 92 10.27 -0.89 -15.62
C THR A 92 8.76 -0.93 -15.33
N GLY A 93 8.34 -1.42 -14.16
CA GLY A 93 6.93 -1.63 -13.81
C GLY A 93 6.51 -1.05 -12.46
N ASN A 94 5.50 -1.66 -11.83
CA ASN A 94 4.82 -1.15 -10.63
C ASN A 94 5.74 -0.67 -9.49
N THR A 95 6.92 -1.28 -9.31
CA THR A 95 7.87 -0.84 -8.29
C THR A 95 8.40 0.57 -8.58
N SER A 96 8.72 0.92 -9.83
CA SER A 96 9.18 2.26 -10.18
C SER A 96 8.04 3.29 -10.14
N ALA A 97 6.82 2.89 -10.51
CA ALA A 97 5.63 3.72 -10.33
C ALA A 97 5.39 4.06 -8.85
N ALA A 98 5.42 3.06 -7.96
CA ALA A 98 5.31 3.28 -6.52
C ALA A 98 6.46 4.14 -5.99
N ALA A 99 7.71 3.83 -6.34
CA ALA A 99 8.87 4.58 -5.87
C ALA A 99 8.79 6.07 -6.26
N ALA A 100 8.46 6.36 -7.53
CA ALA A 100 8.30 7.72 -8.00
C ALA A 100 7.14 8.45 -7.31
N ALA A 101 5.99 7.79 -7.11
CA ALA A 101 4.84 8.39 -6.45
C ALA A 101 5.12 8.75 -4.98
N TYR A 102 5.70 7.83 -4.20
CA TYR A 102 6.01 8.08 -2.79
C TYR A 102 7.15 9.08 -2.62
N ALA A 103 8.15 9.07 -3.52
CA ALA A 103 9.17 10.11 -3.55
C ALA A 103 8.53 11.49 -3.78
N ALA A 104 7.75 11.64 -4.86
CA ALA A 104 7.08 12.90 -5.17
C ALA A 104 6.14 13.39 -4.05
N HIS A 105 5.49 12.47 -3.34
CA HIS A 105 4.64 12.81 -2.20
C HIS A 105 5.41 13.33 -0.97
N CYS A 106 6.68 12.93 -0.80
CA CYS A 106 7.49 13.28 0.37
C CYS A 106 8.51 14.41 0.11
N GLY A 107 8.65 14.87 -1.13
CA GLY A 107 9.63 15.89 -1.55
C GLY A 107 10.98 15.31 -1.97
#